data_AF-A0A957SW08-F1
#
_entry.id   AF-A0A957SW08-F1
#
_cell.length_a   1.000
_cell.length_b   1.000
_cell.length_c   1.000
_cell.angle_alpha   90.00
_cell.angle_beta   90.00
_cell.angle_gamma   90.00
#
_symmetry.space_group_name_H-M   'P 1'
#
loop_
_entity.id
_entity.type
_entity.pdbx_description
1 polymer ?
#
loop_
_entity_poly.entity_id
_entity_poly.type
_entity_poly.pdbx_seq_one_letter_code
_entity_poly.pdbx_strand_id
1 'polypeptide(L)'
;KFGGYASILITEQRVAGLYIYPSLASDDFLSYVGSQGVYLIGTSRPEPRPGGWVMTITPDTIKAIQTAWPQLIAGQGGQSVQSPLGISDVDTGILSEAKLRVVQETLDALIAGRIRTTGP
;
A
#
# COMPACT_ATOMS: atom_id res chain seq x y z
N LYS A 1 -5.69 -12.73 17.98
CA LYS A 1 -4.98 -11.96 19.05
C LYS A 1 -5.06 -10.44 18.86
N PHE A 2 -4.93 -9.88 17.65
CA PHE A 2 -4.88 -8.43 17.42
C PHE A 2 -6.25 -7.71 17.40
N GLY A 3 -7.36 -8.45 17.29
CA GLY A 3 -8.71 -7.87 17.25
C GLY A 3 -9.06 -6.99 18.44
N GLY A 4 -8.63 -7.35 19.67
CA GLY A 4 -8.89 -6.53 20.86
C GLY A 4 -8.23 -5.15 20.80
N TYR A 5 -6.99 -5.07 20.30
CA TYR A 5 -6.30 -3.79 20.14
C TYR A 5 -6.92 -2.95 19.02
N ALA A 6 -7.29 -3.58 17.90
CA ALA A 6 -8.01 -2.88 16.84
C ALA A 6 -9.37 -2.37 17.33
N SER A 7 -10.09 -3.12 18.16
CA SER A 7 -11.36 -2.68 18.75
C SER A 7 -11.22 -1.37 19.52
N ILE A 8 -10.18 -1.23 20.34
CA ILE A 8 -9.90 0.00 21.11
C ILE A 8 -9.66 1.16 20.14
N LEU A 9 -8.80 0.96 19.14
CA LEU A 9 -8.49 2.00 18.15
C LEU A 9 -9.74 2.45 17.39
N ILE A 10 -10.54 1.51 16.90
CA ILE A 10 -11.70 1.79 16.05
C ILE A 10 -12.86 2.38 16.87
N THR A 11 -13.17 1.77 18.02
CA THR A 11 -14.40 2.07 18.78
C THR A 11 -14.19 3.20 19.78
N GLU A 12 -13.11 3.14 20.56
CA GLU A 12 -12.84 4.10 21.63
C GLU A 12 -12.12 5.33 21.09
N GLN A 13 -11.08 5.12 20.27
CA GLN A 13 -10.28 6.21 19.69
C GLN A 13 -10.83 6.73 18.36
N ARG A 14 -11.92 6.14 17.84
CA ARG A 14 -12.62 6.56 16.62
C ARG A 14 -11.70 6.61 15.38
N VAL A 15 -10.72 5.72 15.32
CA VAL A 15 -9.84 5.59 14.15
C VAL A 15 -10.64 5.03 12.97
N ALA A 16 -10.72 5.81 11.90
CA ALA A 16 -11.48 5.45 10.69
C ALA A 16 -10.63 4.80 9.59
N GLY A 17 -9.30 4.83 9.71
CA GLY A 17 -8.38 4.32 8.70
C GLY A 17 -7.17 3.61 9.31
N LEU A 18 -6.80 2.47 8.75
CA LEU A 18 -5.72 1.62 9.22
C LEU A 18 -4.75 1.31 8.08
N TYR A 19 -3.46 1.49 8.35
CA TYR A 19 -2.40 0.86 7.57
C TYR A 19 -2.10 -0.51 8.17
N ILE A 20 -2.29 -1.56 7.39
CA ILE A 20 -2.10 -2.95 7.82
C ILE A 20 -0.69 -3.40 7.46
N TYR A 21 0.13 -3.54 8.50
CA TYR A 21 1.48 -4.06 8.36
C TYR A 21 1.44 -5.58 8.04
N PRO A 22 2.32 -6.10 7.14
CA PRO A 22 2.24 -7.48 6.66
C PRO A 22 2.14 -8.55 7.76
N SER A 23 2.91 -8.42 8.85
CA SER A 23 2.91 -9.43 9.92
C SER A 23 1.62 -9.46 10.75
N LEU A 24 0.74 -8.48 10.58
CA LEU A 24 -0.58 -8.42 11.23
C LEU A 24 -1.70 -8.92 10.32
N ALA A 25 -1.45 -9.10 9.02
CA ALA A 25 -2.44 -9.39 7.98
C ALA A 25 -2.89 -10.86 7.97
N SER A 26 -3.22 -11.44 9.13
CA SER A 26 -3.85 -12.76 9.20
C SER A 26 -5.33 -12.69 8.79
N ASP A 27 -5.84 -13.75 8.16
CA ASP A 27 -7.23 -13.81 7.66
C ASP A 27 -8.28 -13.44 8.73
N ASP A 28 -8.15 -13.99 9.95
CA ASP A 28 -9.04 -13.67 11.08
C ASP A 28 -9.05 -12.17 11.42
N PHE A 29 -7.88 -11.54 11.37
CA PHE A 29 -7.73 -10.13 11.72
C PHE A 29 -8.33 -9.23 10.63
N LEU A 30 -8.02 -9.53 9.37
CA LEU A 30 -8.53 -8.81 8.21
C LEU A 30 -10.05 -8.94 8.08
N SER A 31 -10.58 -10.14 8.34
CA SER A 31 -12.03 -10.39 8.40
C SER A 31 -12.68 -9.55 9.51
N TYR A 32 -12.08 -9.53 10.71
CA TYR A 32 -12.56 -8.68 11.80
C TYR A 32 -12.57 -7.19 11.42
N VAL A 33 -11.43 -6.59 11.05
CA VAL A 33 -11.38 -5.15 10.76
C VAL A 33 -12.21 -4.78 9.53
N GLY A 34 -12.31 -5.65 8.53
CA GLY A 34 -13.15 -5.43 7.36
C GLY A 34 -14.64 -5.38 7.66
N SER A 35 -15.09 -6.04 8.74
CA SER A 35 -16.47 -5.95 9.23
C SER A 35 -16.78 -4.67 10.01
N GLN A 36 -15.76 -3.92 10.45
CA GLN A 36 -15.93 -2.71 11.27
C GLN A 36 -16.17 -1.44 10.46
N GLY A 37 -16.18 -1.51 9.13
CA GLY A 37 -16.44 -0.36 8.25
C GLY A 37 -15.31 0.67 8.23
N VAL A 38 -14.08 0.28 8.57
CA VAL A 38 -12.90 1.14 8.52
C VAL A 38 -12.19 1.03 7.19
N TYR A 39 -11.46 2.08 6.82
CA TYR A 39 -10.63 2.11 5.62
C TYR A 39 -9.32 1.36 5.85
N LEU A 40 -8.95 0.47 4.95
CA LEU A 40 -7.76 -0.37 5.05
C LEU A 40 -6.80 -0.08 3.89
N ILE A 41 -5.53 0.15 4.20
CA ILE A 41 -4.43 0.22 3.22
C ILE A 41 -3.42 -0.84 3.64
N GLY A 42 -2.85 -1.59 2.69
CA GLY A 42 -1.79 -2.54 3.01
C GLY A 42 -0.77 -2.71 1.89
N THR A 43 0.09 -3.72 2.01
CA THR A 43 1.22 -3.93 1.11
C THR A 43 1.09 -5.15 0.19
N SER A 44 0.07 -5.96 0.43
CA SER A 44 -0.33 -7.10 -0.39
C SER A 44 -1.84 -7.21 -0.33
N ARG A 45 -2.48 -7.46 -1.48
CA ARG A 45 -3.92 -7.68 -1.54
C ARG A 45 -4.27 -9.02 -0.86
N PRO A 46 -5.12 -9.03 0.18
CA PRO A 46 -5.63 -10.27 0.75
C PRO A 46 -6.68 -10.91 -0.17
N GLU A 47 -6.78 -12.23 -0.12
CA GLU A 47 -7.85 -12.98 -0.78
C GLU A 47 -8.57 -13.86 0.26
N PRO A 48 -9.88 -13.64 0.52
CA PRO A 48 -10.75 -12.66 -0.12
C PRO A 48 -10.44 -11.21 0.29
N ARG A 49 -10.77 -10.26 -0.58
CA ARG A 49 -10.63 -8.83 -0.30
C ARG A 49 -11.53 -8.43 0.88
N PRO A 50 -10.98 -7.91 1.99
CA PRO A 50 -11.80 -7.48 3.12
C PRO A 50 -12.59 -6.21 2.78
N GLY A 51 -13.72 -6.02 3.47
CA GLY A 51 -14.47 -4.77 3.43
C GLY A 51 -13.60 -3.57 3.79
N GLY A 52 -13.80 -2.44 3.10
CA GLY A 52 -13.04 -1.22 3.37
C GLY A 52 -11.61 -1.20 2.84
N TRP A 53 -11.14 -2.24 2.14
CA TRP A 53 -9.82 -2.22 1.47
C TRP A 53 -9.78 -1.13 0.40
N VAL A 54 -9.04 -0.07 0.66
CA VAL A 54 -8.95 1.12 -0.19
C VAL A 54 -7.97 0.88 -1.34
N MET A 55 -6.76 0.45 -1.02
CA MET A 55 -5.68 0.23 -1.99
C MET A 55 -4.51 -0.55 -1.36
N THR A 56 -3.64 -1.03 -2.23
CA THR A 56 -2.37 -1.65 -1.87
C THR A 56 -1.20 -0.75 -2.30
N ILE A 57 -0.21 -0.56 -1.43
CA ILE A 57 1.05 0.15 -1.72
C ILE A 57 2.18 -0.87 -1.68
N THR A 58 2.83 -1.13 -2.80
CA THR A 58 3.84 -2.19 -2.91
C THR A 58 4.93 -1.80 -3.90
N PRO A 59 6.16 -2.37 -3.83
CA PRO A 59 7.16 -2.13 -4.85
C PRO A 59 6.68 -2.54 -6.25
N ASP A 60 6.85 -1.67 -7.24
CA ASP A 60 6.51 -1.89 -8.65
C ASP A 60 7.66 -2.64 -9.36
N THR A 61 7.65 -3.96 -9.17
CA THR A 61 8.66 -4.86 -9.74
C THR A 61 8.67 -4.85 -11.26
N ILE A 62 7.55 -4.56 -11.92
CA ILE A 62 7.46 -4.45 -13.37
C ILE A 62 8.26 -3.24 -13.84
N LYS A 63 8.05 -2.05 -13.24
CA LYS A 63 8.85 -0.86 -13.56
C LYS A 63 10.33 -1.05 -13.24
N ALA A 64 10.65 -1.76 -12.16
CA ALA A 64 12.04 -2.10 -11.83
C ALA A 64 12.69 -2.92 -12.96
N ILE A 65 12.02 -3.96 -13.46
CA ILE A 65 12.49 -4.78 -14.58
C ILE A 65 12.63 -3.95 -15.86
N GLN A 66 11.64 -3.12 -16.18
CA GLN A 66 11.68 -2.25 -17.36
C GLN A 66 12.86 -1.28 -17.32
N THR A 67 13.16 -0.73 -16.14
CA THR A 67 14.30 0.17 -15.93
C THR A 67 15.64 -0.56 -16.07
N ALA A 68 15.69 -1.81 -15.60
CA ALA A 68 16.89 -2.66 -15.69
C ALA A 68 17.13 -3.20 -17.11
N TRP A 69 16.07 -3.34 -17.92
CA TRP A 69 16.10 -4.07 -19.19
C TRP A 69 17.23 -3.64 -20.15
N PRO A 70 17.48 -2.34 -20.38
CA PRO A 70 18.55 -1.91 -21.29
C PRO A 70 19.95 -2.38 -20.86
N GLN A 71 20.21 -2.43 -19.55
CA GLN A 71 21.49 -2.89 -19.00
C GLN A 71 21.61 -4.41 -19.07
N LEU A 72 20.51 -5.13 -18.81
CA LEU A 72 20.46 -6.59 -18.89
C LEU A 72 20.78 -7.09 -20.29
N ILE A 73 20.20 -6.50 -21.34
CA ILE A 73 20.49 -6.88 -22.73
C ILE A 73 21.90 -6.48 -23.18
N ALA A 74 22.53 -5.52 -22.50
CA ALA A 74 23.92 -5.14 -22.70
C ALA A 74 24.92 -6.05 -21.95
N GLY A 75 24.44 -7.13 -21.31
CA GLY A 75 25.27 -8.07 -20.55
C GLY A 75 25.64 -7.60 -19.15
N GLN A 76 25.06 -6.50 -18.65
CA GLN A 76 25.35 -5.94 -17.33
C GLN A 76 24.44 -6.55 -16.25
N GLY A 77 24.55 -7.86 -16.07
CA GLY A 77 23.83 -8.61 -15.02
C GLY A 77 24.40 -8.39 -13.61
N GLY A 78 23.70 -8.92 -12.59
CA GLY A 78 24.16 -8.88 -11.19
C GLY A 78 23.99 -7.53 -10.48
N GLN A 79 23.34 -6.55 -11.12
CA GLN A 79 23.05 -5.25 -10.51
C GLN A 79 21.84 -5.32 -9.59
N SER A 80 21.94 -4.63 -8.44
CA SER A 80 20.79 -4.38 -7.59
C SER A 80 19.99 -3.21 -8.17
N VAL A 81 18.70 -3.44 -8.44
CA VAL A 81 17.79 -2.42 -8.97
C VAL A 81 16.76 -2.11 -7.90
N GLN A 82 16.73 -0.86 -7.46
CA GLN A 82 15.73 -0.39 -6.52
C GLN A 82 14.38 -0.32 -7.22
N SER A 83 13.40 -1.07 -6.71
CA SER A 83 12.04 -1.00 -7.20
C SER A 83 11.34 0.25 -6.68
N PRO A 84 10.74 1.09 -7.55
CA PRO A 84 9.96 2.23 -7.10
C PRO A 84 8.68 1.75 -6.39
N LEU A 85 8.07 2.59 -5.56
CA LEU A 85 6.75 2.29 -5.00
C LEU A 85 5.66 2.42 -6.07
N GLY A 86 4.62 1.58 -5.97
CA GLY A 86 3.44 1.60 -6.81
C GLY A 86 2.15 1.48 -5.99
N ILE A 87 1.03 1.78 -6.65
CA ILE A 87 -0.33 1.66 -6.10
C ILE A 87 -1.08 0.62 -6.92
N SER A 88 -1.78 -0.30 -6.25
CA SER A 88 -2.62 -1.31 -6.90
C SER A 88 -3.91 -1.53 -6.11
N ASP A 89 -4.82 -2.35 -6.68
CA ASP A 89 -6.05 -2.81 -6.04
C ASP A 89 -6.95 -1.70 -5.51
N VAL A 90 -6.97 -0.55 -6.18
CA VAL A 90 -7.77 0.61 -5.75
C VAL A 90 -9.26 0.29 -5.80
N ASP A 91 -9.99 0.63 -4.73
CA ASP A 91 -11.45 0.70 -4.75
C ASP A 91 -11.88 2.13 -5.09
N THR A 92 -12.36 2.37 -6.31
CA THR A 92 -12.82 3.69 -6.74
C THR A 92 -14.17 4.11 -6.14
N GLY A 93 -14.92 3.16 -5.56
CA GLY A 93 -16.12 3.44 -4.78
C GLY A 93 -15.80 4.07 -3.42
N ILE A 94 -14.59 3.83 -2.89
CA ILE A 94 -14.10 4.41 -1.63
C ILE A 94 -13.16 5.60 -1.90
N LEU A 95 -12.16 5.39 -2.77
CA LEU A 95 -11.18 6.39 -3.18
C LEU A 95 -11.53 6.89 -4.58
N SER A 96 -12.37 7.92 -4.63
CA SER A 96 -12.74 8.59 -5.89
C SER A 96 -11.52 8.93 -6.75
N GLU A 97 -11.68 8.93 -8.08
CA GLU A 97 -10.60 9.24 -9.03
C GLU A 97 -9.89 10.57 -8.74
N ALA A 98 -10.64 11.59 -8.33
CA ALA A 98 -10.05 12.90 -7.98
C ALA A 98 -9.09 12.81 -6.78
N LYS A 99 -9.41 11.98 -5.77
CA LYS A 99 -8.53 11.72 -4.62
C LYS A 99 -7.36 10.82 -5.02
N LEU A 100 -7.60 9.80 -5.85
CA LEU A 100 -6.54 8.94 -6.38
C LEU A 100 -5.48 9.74 -7.13
N ARG A 101 -5.88 10.76 -7.90
CA ARG A 101 -4.93 11.68 -8.56
C ARG A 101 -3.99 12.37 -7.56
N VAL A 102 -4.51 12.85 -6.43
CA VAL A 102 -3.68 13.49 -5.39
C VAL A 102 -2.71 12.48 -4.75
N VAL A 103 -3.15 11.23 -4.56
CA VAL A 103 -2.28 10.15 -4.09
C VAL A 103 -1.16 9.87 -5.11
N GLN A 104 -1.50 9.83 -6.40
CA GLN A 104 -0.51 9.63 -7.47
C GLN A 104 0.50 10.78 -7.56
N GLU A 105 0.03 12.03 -7.49
CA GLU A 105 0.91 13.22 -7.45
C GLU A 105 1.88 13.17 -6.26
N THR A 106 1.40 12.72 -5.10
CA THR A 106 2.23 12.54 -3.90
C THR A 106 3.28 11.45 -4.11
N LEU A 107 2.89 10.32 -4.70
CA LEU A 107 3.82 9.23 -5.03
C LEU A 107 4.88 9.69 -6.05
N ASP A 108 4.48 10.42 -7.08
CA ASP A 108 5.38 10.95 -8.11
C ASP A 108 6.37 11.96 -7.50
N ALA A 109 5.90 12.82 -6.59
CA ALA A 109 6.75 13.76 -5.87
C ALA A 109 7.74 13.04 -4.92
N LEU A 110 7.33 11.94 -4.28
CA LEU A 110 8.20 11.09 -3.48
C LEU A 110 9.28 10.41 -4.32
N ILE A 111 8.91 9.80 -5.44
CA ILE A 111 9.85 9.13 -6.37
C ILE A 111 10.84 10.15 -6.96
N ALA A 112 10.37 11.36 -7.27
CA ALA A 112 11.22 12.44 -7.78
C ALA A 112 12.10 13.11 -6.70
N GLY A 113 12.04 12.66 -5.44
CA GLY A 113 12.80 13.23 -4.33
C GLY A 113 12.37 14.63 -3.90
N ARG A 114 11.19 15.10 -4.34
CA ARG A 114 10.59 16.37 -3.91
C ARG A 114 9.96 16.25 -2.52
N ILE A 115 9.50 15.04 -2.16
CA ILE A 115 9.12 14.66 -0.81
C ILE A 115 10.23 13.76 -0.24
N ARG A 116 10.69 14.07 0.98
CA ARG A 116 11.68 13.28 1.72
C ARG A 116 10.99 12.56 2.87
N THR A 117 11.39 11.30 3.14
CA THR A 117 10.80 10.45 4.18
C THR A 117 11.60 10.45 5.49
N THR A 118 12.80 11.02 5.49
CA THR A 118 13.59 11.29 6.69
C THR A 118 13.58 12.80 6.98
N GLY A 119 13.63 13.16 8.26
CA GLY A 119 13.93 14.54 8.68
C GLY A 119 15.30 15.00 8.15
N PRO A 120 15.62 16.30 8.28
CA PRO A 120 16.87 16.88 7.78
C PRO A 120 18.12 16.12 8.23
#